data_AF-A0A7W1KSN9-F1
#
_entry.id   AF-A0A7W1KSN9-F1
#
_cell.length_a   1.000
_cell.length_b   1.000
_cell.length_c   1.000
_cell.angle_alpha   90.00
_cell.angle_beta   90.00
_cell.angle_gamma   90.00
#
_symmetry.space_group_name_H-M   'P 1'
#
loop_
_entity.id
_entity.type
_entity.pdbx_description
1 polymer ?
#
loop_
_entity_poly.entity_id
_entity_poly.type
_entity_poly.pdbx_seq_one_letter_code
_entity_poly.pdbx_strand_id
1 'polypeptide(L)'
;MLTGDPNLIELLREEIRRAGPIPFAVFMDQALYHPAHGYYSSGRAALGRGGDYFTNVSVGPLFGRLLAAQFSEMWEVLGRPNEFTLVEQGAHEGEFARDVLEAAQRHHAEFSAALRYTIVEPFDVLRHRQSAALAAFRDRVTWRSSLNELAPFSGVHFSNELLDSMPVHVVRWSGTEWRERHVDFQEDSFRFVDLPTSNRELIHHLARLPGTLPAGYETEVHLASFLWIEELAPKITRGFVLAVDYGFARENFYAPHRTAGTLQVYAKHAVLRSPFEQIGHADITAHVEWST
;
A
#
# COMPACT_ATOMS: atom_id res chain seq x y z
N MET A 1 14.34 -11.27 22.35
CA MET A 1 13.78 -10.01 22.89
C MET A 1 12.84 -9.47 21.83
N LEU A 2 11.64 -9.06 22.21
CA LEU A 2 10.75 -8.33 21.30
C LEU A 2 11.45 -7.04 20.87
N THR A 3 11.45 -6.75 19.58
CA THR A 3 12.07 -5.54 19.01
C THR A 3 11.00 -4.75 18.28
N GLY A 4 11.04 -3.42 18.36
CA GLY A 4 10.00 -2.55 17.80
C GLY A 4 9.59 -1.42 18.73
N ASP A 5 8.47 -0.78 18.41
CA ASP A 5 7.85 0.25 19.25
C ASP A 5 7.20 -0.42 20.49
N PRO A 6 7.66 -0.11 21.71
CA PRO A 6 7.19 -0.80 22.91
C PRO A 6 5.71 -0.55 23.21
N ASN A 7 5.16 0.60 22.82
CA ASN A 7 3.75 0.91 23.07
C ASN A 7 2.87 0.10 22.11
N LEU A 8 3.25 0.03 20.83
CA LEU A 8 2.53 -0.79 19.86
C LEU A 8 2.54 -2.28 20.23
N ILE A 9 3.69 -2.76 20.69
CA ILE A 9 3.83 -4.14 21.17
C ILE A 9 2.86 -4.41 22.32
N GLU A 10 2.76 -3.53 23.32
CA GLU A 10 1.83 -3.75 24.43
C GLU A 10 0.37 -3.65 23.97
N LEU A 11 0.02 -2.71 23.08
CA LEU A 11 -1.34 -2.62 22.52
C LEU A 11 -1.75 -3.92 21.82
N LEU A 12 -0.87 -4.49 20.99
CA LEU A 12 -1.13 -5.77 20.32
C LEU A 12 -1.25 -6.93 21.33
N ARG A 13 -0.44 -6.93 22.39
CA ARG A 13 -0.55 -7.93 23.47
C ARG A 13 -1.88 -7.84 24.20
N GLU A 14 -2.33 -6.63 24.51
CA GLU A 14 -3.61 -6.38 25.17
C GLU A 14 -4.78 -6.80 24.28
N GLU A 15 -4.72 -6.49 22.98
CA GLU A 15 -5.73 -6.91 22.01
C GLU A 15 -5.84 -8.43 21.95
N ILE A 16 -4.71 -9.13 21.78
CA ILE A 16 -4.69 -10.59 21.70
C ILE A 16 -5.14 -11.24 23.01
N ARG A 17 -4.75 -10.66 24.16
CA ARG A 17 -5.19 -11.15 25.47
C ARG A 17 -6.71 -11.04 25.64
N ARG A 18 -7.32 -10.01 25.05
CA ARG A 18 -8.76 -9.74 25.16
C ARG A 18 -9.58 -10.55 24.15
N ALA A 19 -9.17 -10.55 22.90
CA ALA A 19 -9.95 -11.09 21.77
C ALA A 19 -9.50 -12.49 21.33
N GLY A 20 -8.36 -12.98 21.82
CA GLY A 20 -7.67 -14.14 21.28
C GLY A 20 -6.80 -13.77 20.08
N PRO A 21 -6.25 -14.77 19.36
CA PRO A 21 -5.43 -14.53 18.18
C PRO A 21 -6.14 -13.66 17.14
N ILE A 22 -5.42 -12.70 16.57
CA ILE A 22 -5.98 -11.75 15.58
C ILE A 22 -5.53 -12.14 14.15
N PRO A 23 -6.33 -11.91 13.10
CA PRO A 23 -5.88 -12.13 11.73
C PRO A 23 -4.57 -11.39 11.43
N PHE A 24 -3.69 -11.97 10.60
CA PHE A 24 -2.46 -11.27 10.23
C PHE A 24 -2.72 -9.92 9.55
N ALA A 25 -3.81 -9.78 8.79
CA ALA A 25 -4.23 -8.50 8.21
C ALA A 25 -4.42 -7.41 9.29
N VAL A 26 -5.02 -7.75 10.43
CA VAL A 26 -5.19 -6.81 11.56
C VAL A 26 -3.85 -6.46 12.18
N PHE A 27 -2.97 -7.46 12.37
CA PHE A 27 -1.62 -7.21 12.87
C PHE A 27 -0.83 -6.27 11.95
N MET A 28 -0.84 -6.55 10.64
CA MET A 28 -0.14 -5.77 9.61
C MET A 28 -0.67 -4.33 9.54
N ASP A 29 -1.99 -4.15 9.58
CA ASP A 29 -2.62 -2.83 9.66
C ASP A 29 -2.12 -2.01 10.86
N GLN A 30 -2.08 -2.62 12.05
CA GLN A 30 -1.57 -1.93 13.24
C GLN A 30 -0.06 -1.67 13.15
N ALA A 31 0.73 -2.64 12.66
CA ALA A 31 2.18 -2.51 12.49
C ALA A 31 2.55 -1.35 11.55
N LEU A 32 1.79 -1.17 10.46
CA LEU A 32 2.10 -0.19 9.44
C LEU A 32 1.41 1.17 9.67
N TYR A 33 0.15 1.14 10.11
CA TYR A 33 -0.74 2.30 10.06
C TYR A 33 -1.34 2.72 11.40
N HIS A 34 -1.01 2.06 12.53
CA HIS A 34 -1.49 2.50 13.85
C HIS A 34 -1.23 4.01 14.03
N PRO A 35 -2.23 4.85 14.36
CA PRO A 35 -2.14 6.31 14.21
C PRO A 35 -0.94 7.00 14.88
N ALA A 36 -0.44 6.43 15.98
CA ALA A 36 0.69 7.00 16.73
C ALA A 36 1.99 6.18 16.64
N HIS A 37 1.93 4.91 16.24
CA HIS A 37 3.03 3.95 16.41
C HIS A 37 3.31 3.08 15.19
N GLY A 38 2.46 3.16 14.17
CA GLY A 38 2.66 2.45 12.92
C GLY A 38 3.90 2.97 12.19
N TYR A 39 4.47 2.11 11.37
CA TYR A 39 5.64 2.42 10.56
C TYR A 39 5.50 3.74 9.79
N TYR A 40 4.41 3.90 9.01
CA TYR A 40 4.18 5.08 8.18
C TYR A 40 3.68 6.31 8.95
N SER A 41 2.91 6.11 10.02
CA SER A 41 2.31 7.20 10.80
C SER A 41 3.30 7.87 11.76
N SER A 42 4.30 7.13 12.24
CA SER A 42 5.28 7.61 13.22
C SER A 42 6.23 8.70 12.68
N GLY A 43 6.21 8.94 11.36
CA GLY A 43 7.14 9.85 10.69
C GLY A 43 8.60 9.35 10.68
N ARG A 44 8.83 8.11 11.13
CA ARG A 44 10.14 7.42 11.13
C ARG A 44 10.44 6.77 9.80
N ALA A 45 9.41 6.37 9.05
CA ALA A 45 9.56 5.91 7.68
C ALA A 45 10.36 6.96 6.89
N ALA A 46 11.54 6.57 6.46
CA ALA A 46 12.44 7.37 5.65
C ALA A 46 12.73 6.59 4.38
N LEU A 47 12.51 7.22 3.23
CA LEU A 47 12.88 6.68 1.92
C LEU A 47 14.29 7.16 1.51
N GLY A 48 14.96 6.35 0.68
CA GLY A 48 16.20 6.75 0.00
C GLY A 48 17.50 6.27 0.68
N ARG A 49 18.64 6.88 0.33
CA ARG A 49 20.00 6.41 0.68
C ARG A 49 20.31 6.26 2.18
N GLY A 50 19.52 6.87 3.06
CA GLY A 50 19.63 6.72 4.52
C GLY A 50 18.37 6.14 5.17
N GLY A 51 17.44 5.63 4.35
CA GLY A 51 16.12 5.14 4.74
C GLY A 51 16.04 3.61 4.86
N ASP A 52 14.83 3.07 4.85
CA ASP A 52 14.60 1.62 4.98
C ASP A 52 14.65 0.90 3.63
N TYR A 53 14.18 1.53 2.55
CA TYR A 53 14.17 0.99 1.19
C TYR A 53 14.24 2.08 0.10
N PHE A 54 14.43 1.64 -1.15
CA PHE A 54 14.61 2.47 -2.34
C PHE A 54 13.40 2.29 -3.27
N THR A 55 12.70 3.37 -3.57
CA THR A 55 11.65 3.39 -4.60
C THR A 55 12.21 3.92 -5.92
N ASN A 56 11.48 3.75 -7.02
CA ASN A 56 11.85 4.34 -8.33
C ASN A 56 11.99 5.88 -8.28
N VAL A 57 11.20 6.56 -7.44
CA VAL A 57 11.26 8.00 -7.17
C VAL A 57 12.61 8.39 -6.56
N SER A 58 13.20 7.52 -5.75
CA SER A 58 14.46 7.76 -5.04
C SER A 58 15.70 7.77 -5.96
N VAL A 59 15.57 7.29 -7.21
CA VAL A 59 16.68 7.24 -8.19
C VAL A 59 16.90 8.60 -8.86
N GLY A 60 15.84 9.40 -9.01
CA GLY A 60 15.88 10.72 -9.61
C GLY A 60 14.63 11.06 -10.42
N PRO A 61 14.60 12.25 -11.05
CA PRO A 61 13.35 12.84 -11.57
C PRO A 61 12.85 12.25 -12.87
N LEU A 62 13.55 11.26 -13.44
CA LEU A 62 13.21 10.69 -14.74
C LEU A 62 11.84 10.00 -14.70
N PHE A 63 11.54 9.27 -13.63
CA PHE A 63 10.26 8.57 -13.48
C PHE A 63 9.08 9.57 -13.49
N GLY A 64 9.13 10.61 -12.65
CA GLY A 64 8.10 11.66 -12.63
C GLY A 64 7.96 12.39 -13.97
N ARG A 65 9.07 12.65 -14.69
CA ARG A 65 9.03 13.27 -16.03
C ARG A 65 8.35 12.39 -17.07
N LEU A 66 8.64 11.08 -17.07
CA LEU A 66 8.00 10.13 -17.99
C LEU A 66 6.50 10.02 -17.70
N LEU A 67 6.13 9.95 -16.43
CA LEU A 67 4.73 9.90 -16.03
C LEU A 67 3.99 11.21 -16.35
N ALA A 68 4.63 12.38 -16.25
CA ALA A 68 4.03 13.63 -16.70
C ALA A 68 3.65 13.62 -18.19
N ALA A 69 4.51 13.03 -19.04
CA ALA A 69 4.20 12.84 -20.45
C ALA A 69 3.01 11.88 -20.63
N GLN A 70 3.02 10.74 -19.92
CA GLN A 70 1.90 9.79 -19.94
C GLN A 70 0.57 10.40 -19.47
N PHE A 71 0.58 11.24 -18.44
CA PHE A 71 -0.61 11.94 -17.95
C PHE A 71 -1.09 13.00 -18.94
N SER A 72 -0.17 13.68 -19.64
CA SER A 72 -0.52 14.59 -20.74
C SER A 72 -1.23 13.84 -21.86
N GLU A 73 -0.74 12.66 -22.26
CA GLU A 73 -1.41 11.81 -23.25
C GLU A 73 -2.80 11.35 -22.79
N MET A 74 -2.94 10.94 -21.52
CA MET A 74 -4.23 10.58 -20.94
C MET A 74 -5.21 11.77 -20.96
N TRP A 75 -4.74 12.98 -20.65
CA TRP A 75 -5.53 14.21 -20.76
C TRP A 75 -5.99 14.47 -22.20
N GLU A 76 -5.13 14.23 -23.21
CA GLU A 76 -5.50 14.33 -24.62
C GLU A 76 -6.55 13.30 -25.03
N VAL A 77 -6.41 12.04 -24.59
CA VAL A 77 -7.39 10.97 -24.81
C VAL A 77 -8.75 11.31 -24.19
N LEU A 78 -8.76 12.03 -23.07
CA LEU A 78 -10.00 12.56 -22.48
C LEU A 78 -10.57 13.77 -23.21
N GLY A 79 -9.97 14.21 -24.32
CA GLY A 79 -10.45 15.32 -25.14
C GLY A 79 -10.05 16.69 -24.60
N ARG A 80 -8.89 16.78 -23.93
CA ARG A 80 -8.31 18.02 -23.41
C ARG A 80 -9.27 18.84 -22.54
N PRO A 81 -9.86 18.25 -21.48
CA PRO A 81 -10.75 19.00 -20.59
C PRO A 81 -10.02 20.19 -19.95
N ASN A 82 -10.77 21.27 -19.67
CA ASN A 82 -10.25 22.46 -18.99
C ASN A 82 -9.76 22.18 -17.56
N GLU A 83 -10.23 21.10 -16.96
CA GLU A 83 -9.81 20.62 -15.65
C GLU A 83 -9.49 19.13 -15.74
N PHE A 84 -8.31 18.75 -15.26
CA PHE A 84 -7.85 17.37 -15.18
C PHE A 84 -7.25 17.15 -13.80
N THR A 85 -7.88 16.30 -13.01
CA THR A 85 -7.41 16.02 -11.64
C THR A 85 -6.51 14.80 -11.66
N LEU A 86 -5.27 14.97 -11.21
CA LEU A 86 -4.37 13.88 -10.87
C LEU A 86 -4.41 13.68 -9.36
N VAL A 87 -4.96 12.54 -8.93
CA VAL A 87 -5.00 12.12 -7.54
C VAL A 87 -3.83 11.17 -7.30
N GLU A 88 -2.86 11.54 -6.47
CA GLU A 88 -1.80 10.66 -5.99
C GLU A 88 -2.15 10.17 -4.59
N GLN A 89 -2.12 8.85 -4.37
CA GLN A 89 -2.28 8.27 -3.04
C GLN A 89 -0.97 7.63 -2.59
N GLY A 90 -0.49 8.00 -1.40
CA GLY A 90 0.83 7.58 -0.92
C GLY A 90 1.98 8.38 -1.55
N ALA A 91 1.89 9.71 -1.57
CA ALA A 91 2.89 10.58 -2.19
C ALA A 91 4.23 10.67 -1.44
N HIS A 92 4.36 9.99 -0.29
CA HIS A 92 5.54 10.00 0.57
C HIS A 92 6.02 11.44 0.87
N GLU A 93 7.22 11.82 0.44
CA GLU A 93 7.79 13.16 0.66
C GLU A 93 7.35 14.20 -0.42
N GLY A 94 6.53 13.80 -1.39
CA GLY A 94 6.00 14.67 -2.46
C GLY A 94 6.96 14.88 -3.64
N GLU A 95 8.04 14.12 -3.73
CA GLU A 95 9.04 14.27 -4.78
C GLU A 95 8.49 13.93 -6.17
N PHE A 96 7.70 12.86 -6.29
CA PHE A 96 7.05 12.49 -7.54
C PHE A 96 6.09 13.59 -8.01
N ALA A 97 5.22 14.08 -7.12
CA ALA A 97 4.32 15.21 -7.41
C ALA A 97 5.10 16.43 -7.93
N ARG A 98 6.21 16.79 -7.28
CA ARG A 98 7.07 17.91 -7.71
C ARG A 98 7.59 17.67 -9.11
N ASP A 99 8.16 16.49 -9.38
CA ASP A 99 8.75 16.16 -10.67
C ASP A 99 7.71 16.18 -11.80
N VAL A 100 6.50 15.67 -11.53
CA VAL A 100 5.37 15.72 -12.48
C VAL A 100 4.95 17.16 -12.77
N LEU A 101 4.75 17.97 -11.72
CA LEU A 101 4.31 19.36 -11.85
C LEU A 101 5.34 20.23 -12.59
N GLU A 102 6.62 20.05 -12.29
CA GLU A 102 7.71 20.74 -12.99
C GLU A 102 7.81 20.30 -14.46
N ALA A 103 7.71 19.00 -14.74
CA ALA A 103 7.77 18.48 -16.10
C ALA A 103 6.59 18.97 -16.94
N ALA A 104 5.37 18.96 -16.37
CA ALA A 104 4.18 19.50 -17.02
C ALA A 104 4.36 20.98 -17.35
N GLN A 105 4.85 21.80 -16.41
CA GLN A 105 5.06 23.23 -16.65
C GLN A 105 6.11 23.52 -17.73
N ARG A 106 7.19 22.72 -17.79
CA ARG A 106 8.28 22.92 -18.76
C ARG A 106 7.95 22.40 -20.17
N HIS A 107 7.23 21.29 -20.26
CA HIS A 107 7.12 20.53 -21.51
C HIS A 107 5.69 20.39 -22.04
N HIS A 108 4.68 20.62 -21.21
CA HIS A 108 3.27 20.37 -21.53
C HIS A 108 2.37 21.53 -21.07
N ALA A 109 2.58 22.73 -21.62
CA ALA A 109 1.96 23.97 -21.13
C ALA A 109 0.41 23.93 -21.06
N GLU A 110 -0.26 23.40 -22.08
CA GLU A 110 -1.73 23.28 -22.09
C GLU A 110 -2.23 22.32 -21.00
N PHE A 111 -1.61 21.13 -20.90
CA PHE A 111 -1.89 20.17 -19.84
C PHE A 111 -1.63 20.77 -18.46
N SER A 112 -0.51 21.49 -18.29
CA SER A 112 -0.18 22.15 -17.03
C SER A 112 -1.21 23.22 -16.64
N ALA A 113 -1.89 23.87 -17.58
CA ALA A 113 -2.96 24.82 -17.25
C ALA A 113 -4.21 24.10 -16.70
N ALA A 114 -4.53 22.92 -17.24
CA ALA A 114 -5.68 22.10 -16.83
C ALA A 114 -5.42 21.27 -15.57
N LEU A 115 -4.16 20.90 -15.29
CA LEU A 115 -3.80 19.97 -14.24
C LEU A 115 -4.04 20.55 -12.84
N ARG A 116 -4.83 19.83 -12.04
CA ARG A 116 -5.03 19.99 -10.60
C ARG A 116 -4.48 18.75 -9.90
N TYR A 117 -3.67 18.94 -8.87
CA TYR A 117 -3.03 17.83 -8.17
C TYR A 117 -3.68 17.65 -6.79
N THR A 118 -4.07 16.43 -6.46
CA THR A 118 -4.64 16.09 -5.15
C THR A 118 -3.85 14.95 -4.54
N ILE A 119 -3.33 15.13 -3.33
CA ILE A 119 -2.65 14.08 -2.58
C ILE A 119 -3.60 13.50 -1.54
N VAL A 120 -3.78 12.18 -1.54
CA VAL A 120 -4.45 11.44 -0.47
C VAL A 120 -3.38 10.95 0.49
N GLU A 121 -3.32 11.57 1.66
CA GLU A 121 -2.31 11.34 2.69
C GLU A 121 -3.00 11.43 4.06
N PRO A 122 -3.19 10.31 4.79
CA PRO A 122 -3.83 10.33 6.10
C PRO A 122 -2.96 10.97 7.19
N PHE A 123 -1.64 11.00 7.04
CA PHE A 123 -0.73 11.39 8.13
C PHE A 123 -0.32 12.86 8.07
N ASP A 124 -0.64 13.61 9.13
CA ASP A 124 -0.27 15.04 9.25
C ASP A 124 1.22 15.28 9.05
N VAL A 125 2.08 14.42 9.60
CA VAL A 125 3.54 14.57 9.49
C VAL A 125 4.00 14.58 8.03
N LEU A 126 3.43 13.72 7.18
CA LEU A 126 3.75 13.66 5.76
C LEU A 126 3.12 14.83 5.00
N ARG A 127 1.88 15.22 5.32
CA ARG A 127 1.26 16.43 4.72
C ARG A 127 2.10 17.68 4.92
N HIS A 128 2.68 17.88 6.11
CA HIS A 128 3.56 19.01 6.39
C HIS A 128 4.83 18.97 5.53
N ARG A 129 5.47 17.80 5.40
CA ARG A 129 6.68 17.64 4.57
C ARG A 129 6.37 17.86 3.08
N GLN A 130 5.30 17.25 2.58
CA GLN A 130 4.81 17.41 1.21
C GLN A 130 4.48 18.88 0.91
N SER A 131 3.79 19.58 1.82
CA SER A 131 3.45 20.99 1.66
C SER A 131 4.70 21.87 1.54
N ALA A 132 5.73 21.61 2.35
CA ALA A 132 7.01 22.30 2.25
C ALA A 132 7.74 21.99 0.93
N ALA A 133 7.78 20.72 0.52
CA ALA A 133 8.40 20.28 -0.73
C ALA A 133 7.70 20.84 -1.98
N LEU A 134 6.39 21.09 -1.90
CA LEU A 134 5.53 21.55 -2.99
C LEU A 134 5.14 23.04 -2.88
N ALA A 135 5.86 23.82 -2.07
CA ALA A 135 5.52 25.24 -1.82
C ALA A 135 5.42 26.09 -3.10
N ALA A 136 6.21 25.78 -4.13
CA ALA A 136 6.15 26.43 -5.45
C ALA A 136 4.83 26.18 -6.21
N PHE A 137 4.10 25.13 -5.84
CA PHE A 137 2.86 24.68 -6.48
C PHE A 137 1.64 24.74 -5.55
N ARG A 138 1.73 25.48 -4.42
CA ARG A 138 0.68 25.52 -3.38
C ARG A 138 -0.73 25.83 -3.90
N ASP A 139 -0.84 26.62 -4.97
CA ASP A 139 -2.13 27.03 -5.55
C ASP A 139 -2.73 25.96 -6.49
N ARG A 140 -2.00 24.85 -6.71
CA ARG A 140 -2.36 23.74 -7.61
C ARG A 140 -2.45 22.39 -6.92
N VAL A 141 -1.94 22.27 -5.69
CA VAL A 141 -1.92 21.03 -4.90
C VAL A 141 -2.92 21.14 -3.76
N THR A 142 -3.74 20.11 -3.59
CA THR A 142 -4.63 19.97 -2.43
C THR A 142 -4.42 18.64 -1.74
N TRP A 143 -4.76 18.55 -0.46
CA TRP A 143 -4.62 17.32 0.34
C TRP A 143 -5.98 16.84 0.83
N ARG A 144 -6.13 15.52 0.93
CA ARG A 144 -7.28 14.82 1.52
C ARG A 144 -6.80 13.74 2.45
N SER A 145 -7.51 13.51 3.56
CA SER A 145 -7.13 12.49 4.53
C SER A 145 -7.44 11.06 4.06
N SER A 146 -8.41 10.93 3.15
CA SER A 146 -8.90 9.64 2.66
C SER A 146 -9.61 9.79 1.31
N LEU A 147 -9.85 8.65 0.64
CA LEU A 147 -10.67 8.61 -0.58
C LEU A 147 -12.09 9.13 -0.38
N ASN A 148 -12.64 9.01 0.84
CA ASN A 148 -13.99 9.49 1.16
C ASN A 148 -14.15 11.01 1.02
N GLU A 149 -13.09 11.77 1.30
CA GLU A 149 -13.08 13.23 1.15
C GLU A 149 -12.82 13.70 -0.30
N LEU A 150 -12.56 12.77 -1.23
CA LEU A 150 -12.50 13.10 -2.64
C LEU A 150 -13.90 13.39 -3.17
N ALA A 151 -14.03 14.54 -3.81
CA ALA A 151 -15.13 14.82 -4.70
C ALA A 151 -14.96 13.99 -6.00
N PRO A 152 -16.06 13.65 -6.70
CA PRO A 152 -15.96 13.03 -8.01
C PRO A 152 -15.12 13.89 -8.97
N PHE A 153 -14.23 13.26 -9.73
CA PHE A 153 -13.28 13.95 -10.59
C PHE A 153 -13.15 13.31 -11.98
N SER A 154 -12.58 14.06 -12.91
CA SER A 154 -12.15 13.56 -14.22
C SER A 154 -10.63 13.68 -14.34
N GLY A 155 -9.95 12.60 -14.69
CA GLY A 155 -8.49 12.57 -14.75
C GLY A 155 -7.91 11.20 -14.39
N VAL A 156 -6.94 11.17 -13.48
CA VAL A 156 -6.19 9.95 -13.15
C VAL A 156 -6.10 9.81 -11.64
N HIS A 157 -6.38 8.61 -11.12
CA HIS A 157 -5.84 8.18 -9.83
C HIS A 157 -4.53 7.44 -10.07
N PHE A 158 -3.49 7.81 -9.32
CA PHE A 158 -2.16 7.27 -9.41
C PHE A 158 -1.70 6.76 -8.04
N SER A 159 -1.06 5.60 -8.04
CA SER A 159 -0.32 5.07 -6.90
C SER A 159 0.99 4.42 -7.35
N ASN A 160 2.02 4.59 -6.53
CA ASN A 160 3.31 3.92 -6.72
C ASN A 160 3.70 3.25 -5.41
N GLU A 161 3.87 1.93 -5.42
CA GLU A 161 4.24 1.12 -4.24
C GLU A 161 3.29 1.43 -3.07
N LEU A 162 2.00 1.21 -3.33
CA LEU A 162 0.90 1.43 -2.37
C LEU A 162 0.19 0.12 -2.06
N LEU A 163 0.00 -0.72 -3.08
CA LEU A 163 -0.81 -1.93 -2.96
C LEU A 163 -0.04 -3.03 -2.20
N ASP A 164 1.28 -3.02 -2.31
CA ASP A 164 2.18 -3.95 -1.61
C ASP A 164 2.13 -3.86 -0.08
N SER A 165 1.89 -2.66 0.44
CA SER A 165 1.83 -2.36 1.87
C SER A 165 0.41 -2.44 2.43
N MET A 166 -0.60 -2.68 1.58
CA MET A 166 -1.97 -2.89 2.05
C MET A 166 -2.07 -4.17 2.89
N PRO A 167 -2.85 -4.17 3.98
CA PRO A 167 -2.97 -5.35 4.83
C PRO A 167 -3.50 -6.57 4.08
N VAL A 168 -2.78 -7.69 4.18
CA VAL A 168 -3.13 -8.96 3.54
C VAL A 168 -3.54 -10.02 4.56
N HIS A 169 -4.46 -10.88 4.15
CA HIS A 169 -4.75 -12.12 4.87
C HIS A 169 -3.74 -13.17 4.46
N VAL A 170 -3.07 -13.80 5.42
CA VAL A 170 -2.18 -14.95 5.14
C VAL A 170 -2.96 -16.22 5.38
N VAL A 171 -2.90 -17.15 4.44
CA VAL A 171 -3.62 -18.42 4.48
C VAL A 171 -2.67 -19.58 4.25
N ARG A 172 -2.96 -20.72 4.88
CA ARG A 172 -2.21 -21.96 4.73
C ARG A 172 -3.12 -23.12 4.38
N TRP A 173 -2.71 -23.90 3.40
CA TRP A 173 -3.36 -25.16 3.02
C TRP A 173 -2.91 -26.28 3.94
N SER A 174 -3.84 -26.93 4.64
CA SER A 174 -3.53 -28.07 5.52
C SER A 174 -3.27 -29.38 4.76
N GLY A 175 -3.63 -29.43 3.47
CA GLY A 175 -3.80 -30.66 2.71
C GLY A 175 -5.28 -31.03 2.49
N THR A 176 -6.18 -30.51 3.31
CA THR A 176 -7.63 -30.76 3.20
C THR A 176 -8.48 -29.49 3.15
N GLU A 177 -8.04 -28.43 3.82
CA GLU A 177 -8.77 -27.17 3.88
C GLU A 177 -7.81 -25.98 4.04
N TRP A 178 -8.29 -24.80 3.70
CA TRP A 178 -7.60 -23.55 3.98
C TRP A 178 -7.83 -23.12 5.42
N ARG A 179 -6.74 -22.70 6.08
CA ARG A 179 -6.75 -22.08 7.40
C ARG A 179 -6.16 -20.67 7.27
N GLU A 180 -6.70 -19.71 8.00
CA GLU A 180 -6.17 -18.36 8.06
C GLU A 180 -5.13 -18.27 9.18
N ARG A 181 -3.99 -17.63 8.86
CA ARG A 181 -2.92 -17.43 9.82
C ARG A 181 -3.23 -16.20 10.66
N HIS A 182 -3.34 -16.44 11.96
CA HIS A 182 -3.55 -15.44 12.99
C HIS A 182 -2.26 -15.23 13.77
N VAL A 183 -2.13 -14.07 14.39
CA VAL A 183 -1.06 -13.72 15.31
C VAL A 183 -1.55 -13.90 16.74
N ASP A 184 -0.83 -14.74 17.48
CA ASP A 184 -1.05 -14.98 18.91
C ASP A 184 0.18 -14.51 19.69
N PHE A 185 0.02 -14.34 21.01
CA PHE A 185 1.09 -13.95 21.92
C PHE A 185 1.17 -14.94 23.09
N GLN A 186 2.22 -15.77 23.09
CA GLN A 186 2.49 -16.74 24.15
C GLN A 186 3.99 -16.82 24.46
N GLU A 187 4.32 -17.15 25.71
CA GLU A 187 5.71 -17.32 26.16
C GLU A 187 6.60 -16.10 25.83
N ASP A 188 6.04 -14.90 26.00
CA ASP A 188 6.68 -13.62 25.70
C ASP A 188 7.12 -13.43 24.23
N SER A 189 6.41 -14.09 23.30
CA SER A 189 6.67 -13.99 21.86
C SER A 189 5.38 -13.96 21.03
N PHE A 190 5.39 -13.17 19.95
CA PHE A 190 4.38 -13.27 18.91
C PHE A 190 4.67 -14.49 18.03
N ARG A 191 3.62 -15.19 17.61
CA ARG A 191 3.72 -16.34 16.72
C ARG A 191 2.51 -16.48 15.83
N PHE A 192 2.69 -17.16 14.71
CA PHE A 192 1.57 -17.58 13.89
C PHE A 192 0.84 -18.78 14.49
N VAL A 193 -0.49 -18.74 14.44
CA VAL A 193 -1.38 -19.87 14.69
C VAL A 193 -2.39 -19.99 13.54
N ASP A 194 -2.69 -21.21 13.13
CA ASP A 194 -3.57 -21.45 11.97
C ASP A 194 -4.99 -21.76 12.47
N LEU A 195 -5.97 -20.92 12.12
CA LEU A 195 -7.36 -21.03 12.58
C LEU A 195 -8.32 -21.12 11.39
N PRO A 196 -9.53 -21.72 11.55
CA PRO A 196 -10.58 -21.53 10.55
C PRO A 196 -10.94 -20.06 10.44
N THR A 197 -11.24 -19.59 9.23
CA THR A 197 -11.73 -18.22 9.02
C THR A 197 -13.25 -18.18 9.01
N SER A 198 -13.82 -17.12 9.59
CA SER A 198 -15.24 -16.77 9.43
C SER A 198 -15.44 -15.59 8.48
N ASN A 199 -14.37 -15.05 7.89
CA ASN A 199 -14.46 -13.95 6.94
C ASN A 199 -15.04 -14.46 5.61
N ARG A 200 -16.26 -14.01 5.28
CA ARG A 200 -17.00 -14.49 4.10
C ARG A 200 -16.29 -14.19 2.78
N GLU A 201 -15.71 -13.01 2.64
CA GLU A 201 -14.99 -12.63 1.42
C GLU A 201 -13.72 -13.45 1.27
N LEU A 202 -13.01 -13.71 2.37
CA LEU A 202 -11.87 -14.63 2.36
C LEU A 202 -12.30 -16.03 1.93
N ILE A 203 -13.36 -16.58 2.51
CA ILE A 203 -13.90 -17.91 2.16
C ILE A 203 -14.26 -17.98 0.67
N HIS A 204 -14.95 -16.96 0.14
CA HIS A 204 -15.29 -16.90 -1.27
C HIS A 204 -14.05 -16.86 -2.18
N HIS A 205 -13.01 -16.11 -1.79
CA HIS A 205 -11.77 -16.06 -2.54
C HIS A 205 -11.04 -17.40 -2.53
N LEU A 206 -10.92 -18.03 -1.36
CA LEU A 206 -10.26 -19.31 -1.16
C LEU A 206 -10.90 -20.45 -1.98
N ALA A 207 -12.22 -20.40 -2.16
CA ALA A 207 -12.94 -21.38 -3.00
C ALA A 207 -12.52 -21.34 -4.48
N ARG A 208 -11.87 -20.26 -4.94
CA ARG A 208 -11.39 -20.07 -6.31
C ARG A 208 -9.90 -20.39 -6.48
N LEU A 209 -9.18 -20.63 -5.38
CA LEU A 209 -7.77 -20.99 -5.45
C LEU A 209 -7.58 -22.41 -5.99
N PRO A 210 -6.42 -22.71 -6.61
CA PRO A 210 -6.13 -24.06 -7.12
C PRO A 210 -6.19 -25.10 -6.00
N GLY A 211 -6.95 -26.19 -6.20
CA GLY A 211 -7.09 -27.26 -5.21
C GLY A 211 -5.89 -28.24 -5.14
N THR A 212 -4.99 -28.21 -6.12
CA THR A 212 -3.82 -29.12 -6.21
C THR A 212 -2.54 -28.45 -5.70
N LEU A 213 -2.57 -27.96 -4.45
CA LEU A 213 -1.42 -27.35 -3.79
C LEU A 213 -0.83 -28.29 -2.73
N PRO A 214 0.50 -28.25 -2.49
CA PRO A 214 1.12 -29.08 -1.47
C PRO A 214 0.63 -28.71 -0.06
N ALA A 215 0.57 -29.69 0.84
CA ALA A 215 0.29 -29.40 2.25
C ALA A 215 1.36 -28.44 2.82
N GLY A 216 0.91 -27.47 3.62
CA GLY A 216 1.76 -26.40 4.14
C GLY A 216 1.92 -25.20 3.19
N TYR A 217 1.34 -25.24 1.98
CA TYR A 217 1.35 -24.11 1.05
C TYR A 217 0.77 -22.87 1.71
N GLU A 218 1.52 -21.77 1.67
CA GLU A 218 1.18 -20.49 2.27
C GLU A 218 1.18 -19.40 1.21
N THR A 219 0.22 -18.49 1.30
CA THR A 219 0.06 -17.37 0.37
C THR A 219 -0.77 -16.24 0.99
N GLU A 220 -0.80 -15.10 0.30
CA GLU A 220 -1.51 -13.89 0.70
C GLU A 220 -2.81 -13.72 -0.10
N VAL A 221 -3.83 -13.15 0.54
CA VAL A 221 -5.09 -12.72 -0.09
C VAL A 221 -5.31 -11.22 0.19
N HIS A 222 -5.40 -10.44 -0.88
CA HIS A 222 -5.42 -8.98 -0.87
C HIS A 222 -6.85 -8.42 -0.73
N LEU A 223 -7.56 -8.70 0.37
CA LEU A 223 -8.93 -8.18 0.53
C LEU A 223 -8.99 -6.65 0.57
N ALA A 224 -7.97 -5.99 1.12
CA ALA A 224 -7.90 -4.53 1.22
C ALA A 224 -7.85 -3.84 -0.16
N SER A 225 -7.20 -4.44 -1.17
CA SER A 225 -7.11 -3.84 -2.51
C SER A 225 -8.47 -3.86 -3.24
N PHE A 226 -9.31 -4.86 -2.98
CA PHE A 226 -10.70 -4.89 -3.48
C PHE A 226 -11.53 -3.76 -2.87
N LEU A 227 -11.46 -3.57 -1.55
CA LEU A 227 -12.17 -2.47 -0.89
C LEU A 227 -11.68 -1.11 -1.40
N TRP A 228 -10.37 -0.97 -1.59
CA TRP A 228 -9.77 0.24 -2.15
C TRP A 228 -10.32 0.58 -3.54
N ILE A 229 -10.42 -0.39 -4.45
CA ILE A 229 -10.94 -0.12 -5.79
C ILE A 229 -12.46 0.15 -5.77
N GLU A 230 -13.21 -0.49 -4.87
CA GLU A 230 -14.64 -0.22 -4.64
C GLU A 230 -14.89 1.19 -4.10
N GLU A 231 -14.01 1.70 -3.23
CA GLU A 231 -14.07 3.08 -2.73
C GLU A 231 -13.66 4.10 -3.79
N LEU A 232 -12.64 3.78 -4.60
CA LEU A 232 -12.08 4.67 -5.60
C LEU A 232 -12.97 4.80 -6.85
N ALA A 233 -13.47 3.69 -7.38
CA ALA A 233 -14.16 3.66 -8.67
C ALA A 233 -15.33 4.67 -8.77
N PRO A 234 -16.21 4.83 -7.75
CA PRO A 234 -17.29 5.81 -7.79
C PRO A 234 -16.83 7.28 -7.83
N LYS A 235 -15.57 7.56 -7.45
CA LYS A 235 -15.00 8.91 -7.46
C LYS A 235 -14.52 9.31 -8.86
N ILE A 236 -14.30 8.35 -9.76
CA ILE A 236 -13.79 8.63 -11.11
C ILE A 236 -14.98 8.74 -12.07
N THR A 237 -15.41 9.98 -12.35
CA THR A 237 -16.49 10.24 -13.31
C THR A 237 -16.09 9.85 -14.73
N ARG A 238 -14.82 10.13 -15.08
CA ARG A 238 -14.21 9.77 -16.37
C ARG A 238 -12.69 9.85 -16.24
N GLY A 239 -12.00 8.75 -16.47
CA GLY A 239 -10.56 8.76 -16.22
C GLY A 239 -9.91 7.40 -16.24
N PHE A 240 -8.75 7.35 -15.61
CA PHE A 240 -7.92 6.15 -15.48
C PHE A 240 -7.54 5.91 -14.03
N VAL A 241 -7.22 4.66 -13.72
CA VAL A 241 -6.47 4.27 -12.52
C VAL A 241 -5.12 3.74 -13.01
N LEU A 242 -4.03 4.29 -12.51
CA LEU A 242 -2.68 3.85 -12.82
C LEU A 242 -1.98 3.47 -11.51
N ALA A 243 -1.86 2.17 -11.26
CA ALA A 243 -1.11 1.63 -10.13
C ALA A 243 0.22 1.05 -10.65
N VAL A 244 1.32 1.40 -9.99
CA VAL A 244 2.66 0.87 -10.27
C VAL A 244 3.13 0.14 -9.02
N ASP A 245 3.27 -1.18 -9.12
CA ASP A 245 3.66 -2.02 -8.00
C ASP A 245 4.32 -3.32 -8.49
N TYR A 246 5.04 -4.02 -7.61
CA TYR A 246 5.64 -5.31 -7.93
C TYR A 246 4.66 -6.44 -7.61
N GLY A 247 4.49 -7.35 -8.56
CA GLY A 247 3.46 -8.37 -8.44
C GLY A 247 3.47 -9.40 -9.56
N PHE A 248 2.48 -10.27 -9.53
CA PHE A 248 2.31 -11.35 -10.49
C PHE A 248 0.84 -11.44 -10.94
N ALA A 249 0.63 -11.96 -12.16
CA ALA A 249 -0.66 -12.50 -12.55
C ALA A 249 -1.02 -13.72 -11.68
N ARG A 250 -2.32 -13.99 -11.52
CA ARG A 250 -2.86 -15.04 -10.63
C ARG A 250 -2.17 -16.39 -10.76
N GLU A 251 -1.89 -16.84 -11.99
CA GLU A 251 -1.27 -18.14 -12.24
C GLU A 251 0.16 -18.24 -11.71
N ASN A 252 0.89 -17.11 -11.74
CA ASN A 252 2.25 -17.00 -11.23
C ASN A 252 2.29 -16.66 -9.73
N PHE A 253 1.26 -15.97 -9.24
CA PHE A 253 1.09 -15.65 -7.82
C PHE A 253 0.83 -16.93 -7.03
N TYR A 254 -0.18 -17.72 -7.41
CA TYR A 254 -0.54 -18.98 -6.75
C TYR A 254 0.14 -20.22 -7.37
N ALA A 255 1.31 -20.03 -8.00
CA ALA A 255 2.01 -21.14 -8.63
C ALA A 255 2.40 -22.20 -7.58
N PRO A 256 2.30 -23.51 -7.88
CA PRO A 256 2.56 -24.58 -6.89
C PRO A 256 3.96 -24.57 -6.27
N HIS A 257 4.94 -23.94 -6.93
CA HIS A 257 6.31 -23.83 -6.43
C HIS A 257 6.52 -22.66 -5.45
N ARG A 258 5.59 -21.70 -5.37
CA ARG A 258 5.63 -20.57 -4.44
C ARG A 258 4.94 -20.92 -3.13
N THR A 259 5.55 -21.82 -2.37
CA THR A 259 4.91 -22.43 -1.19
C THR A 259 4.96 -21.56 0.07
N ALA A 260 5.72 -20.47 0.07
CA ALA A 260 5.92 -19.59 1.22
C ALA A 260 5.39 -18.16 0.98
N GLY A 261 4.53 -17.98 -0.02
CA GLY A 261 3.98 -16.68 -0.36
C GLY A 261 5.02 -15.68 -0.87
N THR A 262 4.75 -14.41 -0.60
CA THR A 262 5.53 -13.24 -1.04
C THR A 262 5.76 -12.22 0.06
N LEU A 263 5.25 -12.46 1.29
CA LEU A 263 5.43 -11.58 2.42
C LEU A 263 6.93 -11.29 2.68
N GLN A 264 7.27 -10.02 2.75
CA GLN A 264 8.60 -9.52 3.04
C GLN A 264 8.56 -8.49 4.17
N VAL A 265 9.65 -8.41 4.92
CA VAL A 265 9.77 -7.50 6.06
C VAL A 265 11.10 -6.79 5.92
N TYR A 266 11.08 -5.46 5.91
CA TYR A 266 12.25 -4.63 5.63
C TYR A 266 12.51 -3.64 6.76
N ALA A 267 13.76 -3.57 7.21
CA ALA A 267 14.22 -2.49 8.08
C ALA A 267 15.67 -2.16 7.75
N LYS A 268 16.00 -0.87 7.58
CA LYS A 268 17.37 -0.37 7.37
C LYS A 268 18.11 -1.12 6.26
N HIS A 269 17.46 -1.33 5.12
CA HIS A 269 18.00 -2.07 3.97
C HIS A 269 18.32 -3.56 4.22
N ALA A 270 17.75 -4.16 5.27
CA ALA A 270 17.86 -5.59 5.54
C ALA A 270 16.49 -6.27 5.51
N VAL A 271 16.44 -7.46 4.92
CA VAL A 271 15.29 -8.36 5.01
C VAL A 271 15.30 -9.02 6.38
N LEU A 272 14.25 -8.81 7.16
CA LEU A 272 14.03 -9.49 8.44
C LEU A 272 13.42 -10.88 8.22
N ARG A 273 13.56 -11.76 9.21
CA ARG A 273 13.11 -13.16 9.07
C ARG A 273 11.67 -13.35 9.51
N SER A 274 11.12 -12.39 10.25
CA SER A 274 9.78 -12.47 10.82
C SER A 274 9.10 -11.10 10.85
N PRO A 275 7.78 -11.03 10.62
CA PRO A 275 6.99 -9.81 10.81
C PRO A 275 6.88 -9.39 12.29
N PHE A 276 7.38 -10.22 13.21
CA PHE A 276 7.42 -9.93 14.65
C PHE A 276 8.73 -9.29 15.10
N GLU A 277 9.65 -9.04 14.18
CA GLU A 277 10.86 -8.26 14.40
C GLU A 277 10.59 -6.79 14.07
N GLN A 278 11.11 -5.88 14.90
CA GLN A 278 11.00 -4.43 14.68
C GLN A 278 9.56 -3.94 14.45
N ILE A 279 8.58 -4.45 15.20
CA ILE A 279 7.16 -4.10 15.05
C ILE A 279 6.97 -2.57 15.13
N GLY A 280 6.31 -1.97 14.15
CA GLY A 280 6.14 -0.50 14.04
C GLY A 280 7.38 0.26 13.56
N HIS A 281 8.51 -0.42 13.37
CA HIS A 281 9.77 0.14 12.87
C HIS A 281 10.25 -0.52 11.56
N ALA A 282 9.65 -1.63 11.17
CA ALA A 282 9.89 -2.30 9.90
C ALA A 282 8.68 -2.14 8.99
N ASP A 283 8.97 -2.06 7.70
CA ASP A 283 7.96 -2.19 6.67
C ASP A 283 7.62 -3.66 6.45
N ILE A 284 6.38 -3.94 6.08
CA ILE A 284 5.84 -5.26 5.78
C ILE A 284 5.13 -5.13 4.44
N THR A 285 5.55 -5.92 3.45
CA THR A 285 4.98 -5.87 2.11
C THR A 285 4.64 -7.27 1.60
N ALA A 286 3.71 -7.34 0.66
CA ALA A 286 3.41 -8.51 -0.14
C ALA A 286 3.38 -8.13 -1.62
N HIS A 287 3.76 -9.04 -2.51
CA HIS A 287 3.62 -8.77 -3.94
C HIS A 287 2.13 -8.68 -4.31
N VAL A 288 1.80 -7.82 -5.28
CA VAL A 288 0.41 -7.67 -5.74
C VAL A 288 -0.02 -8.85 -6.62
N GLU A 289 -1.26 -9.33 -6.43
CA GLU A 289 -1.93 -10.24 -7.36
C GLU A 289 -2.78 -9.44 -8.37
N TRP A 290 -2.33 -9.34 -9.62
CA TRP A 290 -2.87 -8.38 -10.60
C TRP A 290 -4.09 -8.86 -11.39
N SER A 291 -4.43 -10.14 -11.36
CA SER A 291 -5.49 -10.71 -12.20
C SER A 291 -6.83 -10.84 -11.46
N THR A 292 -6.98 -10.12 -10.34
CA THR A 292 -8.02 -10.42 -9.37
C THR A 292 -9.43 -10.43 -9.93
#